data_AF-A0A941BJX1-F1
#
_entry.id   AF-A0A941BJX1-F1
#
_cell.length_a   1.000
_cell.length_b   1.000
_cell.length_c   1.000
_cell.angle_alpha   90.00
_cell.angle_beta   90.00
_cell.angle_gamma   90.00
#
_symmetry.space_group_name_H-M   'P 1'
#
loop_
_entity.id
_entity.type
_entity.pdbx_description
1 polymer ?
#
loop_
_entity_poly.entity_id
_entity_poly.type
_entity_poly.pdbx_seq_one_letter_code
_entity_poly.pdbx_strand_id
1 'polypeptide(L)'
;MSTTKLNLVERALIAFLVVLGIGGLLSYEQLTATYYRHNLLPATAAIEVGCFILLLTQRASRANQFLFIISVASFSYILVGAIRFAWDDRNGDWSDFFYIYKSFFYLAVLSLNRGGGISSHGLRRVLDCVIALMALKYFAARLLFEIPRPGLFAENNFELMLPLFLALKLHLVDGVDIGTIRKLCIAFIVMASGSLSGAASFSILLFIWARRSSLAFRYSAIFFASLTALIAVGSRTERYSSADDIDRVKFLQVFLAEMRGESVGTWLLGNPTITALSDVSCIQLAFYSRLFSEFGEGNCFSVVLHSFVLRAVFDHGLIGLMVLLLGMYVVSYYKLRSRLAAISIIFILILNGLSVSSMNSTFFFFSMLLIFSSSGEVSSVLSANGVRRLGSR
;
A
#
# COMPACT_ATOMS: atom_id res chain seq x y z
N MET A 1 -10.66 16.27 28.98
CA MET A 1 -10.47 16.06 27.52
C MET A 1 -11.57 16.83 26.81
N SER A 2 -11.22 17.91 26.10
CA SER A 2 -12.18 18.58 25.21
C SER A 2 -12.63 17.58 24.14
N THR A 3 -13.94 17.35 24.02
CA THR A 3 -14.51 16.50 22.97
C THR A 3 -14.52 17.29 21.67
N THR A 4 -13.39 17.31 20.98
CA THR A 4 -13.31 17.92 19.65
C THR A 4 -14.30 17.20 18.74
N LYS A 5 -15.36 17.91 18.33
CA LYS A 5 -16.41 17.34 17.47
C LYS A 5 -15.81 17.03 16.10
N LEU A 6 -16.12 15.85 15.58
CA LEU A 6 -15.75 15.46 14.21
C LEU A 6 -16.46 16.37 13.20
N ASN A 7 -15.74 16.79 12.17
CA ASN A 7 -16.32 17.54 11.07
C ASN A 7 -17.20 16.64 10.17
N LEU A 8 -17.92 17.22 9.21
CA LEU A 8 -18.80 16.46 8.32
C LEU A 8 -18.04 15.43 7.47
N VAL A 9 -16.88 15.80 6.93
CA VAL A 9 -16.04 14.92 6.08
C VAL A 9 -15.55 13.71 6.87
N GLU A 10 -15.07 13.92 8.09
CA GLU A 10 -14.60 12.86 8.99
C GLU A 10 -15.72 11.89 9.36
N ARG A 11 -16.92 12.41 9.66
CA ARG A 11 -18.09 11.57 9.96
C ARG A 11 -18.52 10.76 8.73
N ALA A 12 -18.57 11.39 7.56
CA ALA A 12 -18.91 10.72 6.31
C ALA A 12 -17.89 9.62 5.96
N LEU A 13 -16.61 9.89 6.15
CA LEU A 13 -15.53 8.93 5.92
C LEU A 13 -15.62 7.73 6.87
N ILE A 14 -15.87 7.95 8.16
CA ILE A 14 -16.04 6.86 9.12
C ILE A 14 -17.29 6.05 8.79
N ALA A 15 -18.42 6.70 8.48
CA ALA A 15 -19.64 6.01 8.08
C ALA A 15 -19.42 5.16 6.82
N PHE A 16 -18.71 5.71 5.82
CA PHE A 16 -18.33 5.00 4.60
C PHE A 16 -17.49 3.74 4.91
N LEU A 17 -16.46 3.87 5.76
CA LEU A 17 -15.63 2.73 6.17
C LEU A 17 -16.40 1.68 6.99
N VAL A 18 -17.35 2.12 7.82
CA VAL A 18 -18.23 1.21 8.57
C VAL A 18 -19.13 0.44 7.62
N VAL A 19 -19.75 1.09 6.64
CA VAL A 19 -20.60 0.40 5.64
C VAL A 19 -19.80 -0.64 4.87
N LEU A 20 -18.62 -0.27 4.36
CA LEU A 20 -17.73 -1.21 3.68
C LEU A 20 -17.26 -2.34 4.61
N GLY A 21 -16.93 -2.02 5.85
CA GLY A 21 -16.47 -2.98 6.85
C GLY A 21 -17.56 -3.97 7.25
N ILE A 22 -18.81 -3.52 7.39
CA ILE A 22 -19.96 -4.39 7.62
C ILE A 22 -20.18 -5.30 6.40
N GLY A 23 -20.11 -4.76 5.18
CA GLY A 23 -20.15 -5.58 3.96
C GLY A 23 -19.06 -6.65 3.93
N GLY A 24 -17.85 -6.32 4.37
CA GLY A 24 -16.74 -7.27 4.53
C GLY A 24 -16.97 -8.33 5.62
N LEU A 25 -17.51 -7.92 6.78
CA LEU A 25 -17.86 -8.83 7.87
C LEU A 25 -18.94 -9.83 7.45
N LEU A 26 -19.96 -9.37 6.72
CA LEU A 26 -21.07 -10.18 6.22
C LEU A 26 -20.74 -11.00 4.96
N SER A 27 -19.58 -10.77 4.34
CA SER A 27 -19.14 -11.57 3.19
C SER A 27 -18.82 -12.99 3.63
N TYR A 28 -19.85 -13.84 3.60
CA TYR A 28 -19.78 -15.25 3.99
C TYR A 28 -18.91 -16.07 3.04
N GLU A 29 -18.85 -15.71 1.75
CA GLU A 29 -17.99 -16.39 0.78
C GLU A 29 -16.50 -16.21 1.10
N GLN A 30 -16.12 -15.07 1.68
CA GLN A 30 -14.78 -14.88 2.24
C GLN A 30 -14.55 -15.71 3.51
N LEU A 31 -15.62 -16.20 4.15
CA LEU A 31 -15.57 -17.04 5.32
C LEU A 31 -15.47 -18.55 5.00
N THR A 32 -15.79 -18.98 3.78
CA THR A 32 -15.89 -20.40 3.40
C THR A 32 -14.74 -20.92 2.54
N ALA A 33 -13.51 -20.46 2.79
CA ALA A 33 -12.26 -20.98 2.22
C ALA A 33 -12.16 -21.05 0.67
N THR A 34 -13.10 -20.46 -0.07
CA THR A 34 -13.07 -20.45 -1.53
C THR A 34 -12.20 -19.28 -1.98
N TYR A 35 -10.95 -19.58 -2.37
CA TYR A 35 -9.96 -18.59 -2.80
C TYR A 35 -10.54 -17.70 -3.92
N TYR A 36 -10.36 -16.38 -3.79
CA TYR A 36 -10.72 -15.34 -4.78
C TYR A 36 -12.21 -15.01 -5.00
N ARG A 37 -13.11 -15.12 -4.00
CA ARG A 37 -14.45 -14.49 -4.14
C ARG A 37 -14.54 -13.08 -3.57
N HIS A 38 -15.35 -12.29 -4.26
CA HIS A 38 -15.51 -10.86 -4.07
C HIS A 38 -16.11 -10.55 -2.70
N ASN A 39 -15.77 -9.39 -2.17
CA ASN A 39 -16.55 -8.83 -1.08
C ASN A 39 -18.00 -8.63 -1.53
N LEU A 40 -18.96 -8.68 -0.60
CA LEU A 40 -20.37 -8.40 -0.89
C LEU A 40 -20.53 -7.04 -1.59
N LEU A 41 -19.66 -6.09 -1.26
CA LEU A 41 -19.53 -4.80 -1.92
C LEU A 41 -18.21 -4.74 -2.70
N PRO A 42 -18.16 -4.04 -3.85
CA PRO A 42 -16.93 -3.82 -4.61
C PRO A 42 -16.02 -2.81 -3.89
N ALA A 43 -15.46 -3.20 -2.74
CA ALA A 43 -14.79 -2.30 -1.81
C ALA A 43 -13.61 -1.54 -2.45
N THR A 44 -12.84 -2.18 -3.33
CA THR A 44 -11.76 -1.52 -4.08
C THR A 44 -12.29 -0.36 -4.92
N ALA A 45 -13.31 -0.59 -5.75
CA ALA A 45 -13.90 0.46 -6.58
C ALA A 45 -14.57 1.54 -5.73
N ALA A 46 -15.28 1.14 -4.65
CA ALA A 46 -15.90 2.08 -3.74
C ALA A 46 -14.87 3.01 -3.07
N ILE A 47 -13.72 2.47 -2.64
CA ILE A 47 -12.63 3.27 -2.05
C ILE A 47 -12.02 4.21 -3.10
N GLU A 48 -11.85 3.79 -4.36
CA GLU A 48 -11.39 4.68 -5.43
C GLU A 48 -12.34 5.87 -5.62
N VAL A 49 -13.65 5.61 -5.69
CA VAL A 49 -14.67 6.67 -5.75
C VAL A 49 -14.60 7.56 -4.51
N GLY A 50 -14.46 6.98 -3.32
CA GLY A 50 -14.27 7.71 -2.07
C GLY A 50 -13.03 8.62 -2.09
N CYS A 51 -11.92 8.16 -2.67
CA CYS A 51 -10.72 8.97 -2.88
C CYS A 51 -11.00 10.17 -3.79
N PHE A 52 -11.70 9.97 -4.90
CA PHE A 52 -12.08 11.06 -5.80
C PHE A 52 -12.97 12.09 -5.11
N ILE A 53 -13.99 11.65 -4.37
CA ILE A 53 -14.85 12.56 -3.59
C ILE A 53 -14.02 13.34 -2.57
N LEU A 54 -13.12 12.67 -1.82
CA LEU A 54 -12.27 13.33 -0.84
C LEU A 54 -11.39 14.41 -1.49
N LEU A 55 -10.81 14.13 -2.66
CA LEU A 55 -10.03 15.10 -3.44
C LEU A 55 -10.87 16.33 -3.82
N LEU A 56 -12.12 16.15 -4.25
CA LEU A 56 -13.03 17.24 -4.61
C LEU A 56 -13.41 18.12 -3.41
N THR A 57 -13.44 17.55 -2.20
CA THR A 57 -13.75 18.31 -0.98
C THR A 57 -12.58 19.14 -0.43
N GLN A 58 -11.39 19.01 -1.00
CA GLN A 58 -10.22 19.75 -0.52
C GLN A 58 -10.30 21.23 -0.86
N ARG A 59 -9.94 22.10 0.10
CA ARG A 59 -9.91 23.54 -0.12
C ARG A 59 -8.84 23.92 -1.13
N ALA A 60 -9.15 24.88 -1.99
CA ALA A 60 -8.18 25.46 -2.90
C ALA A 60 -7.05 26.12 -2.11
N SER A 61 -5.81 25.73 -2.42
CA SER A 61 -4.58 26.29 -1.86
C SER A 61 -3.54 26.39 -2.99
N ARG A 62 -2.56 27.28 -2.82
CA ARG A 62 -1.48 27.44 -3.81
C ARG A 62 -0.69 26.14 -3.89
N ALA A 63 -0.64 25.54 -5.08
CA ALA A 63 0.13 24.33 -5.31
C ALA A 63 1.64 24.63 -5.17
N ASN A 64 2.37 23.71 -4.53
CA ASN A 64 3.83 23.78 -4.53
C ASN A 64 4.32 23.47 -5.95
N GLN A 65 5.12 24.37 -6.53
CA GLN A 65 5.62 24.25 -7.91
C GLN A 65 6.36 22.93 -8.16
N PHE A 66 7.16 22.44 -7.22
CA PHE A 66 7.86 21.16 -7.37
C PHE A 66 6.89 19.97 -7.44
N LEU A 67 5.85 19.96 -6.61
CA LEU A 67 4.85 18.90 -6.63
C LEU A 67 4.00 18.97 -7.90
N PHE A 68 3.74 20.18 -8.39
CA PHE A 68 3.06 20.37 -9.67
C PHE A 68 3.89 19.80 -10.83
N ILE A 69 5.21 20.02 -10.85
CA ILE A 69 6.12 19.43 -11.86
C ILE A 69 6.05 17.90 -11.83
N ILE A 70 6.10 17.27 -10.65
CA ILE A 70 5.95 15.81 -10.53
C ILE A 70 4.62 15.33 -11.11
N SER A 71 3.53 16.04 -10.81
CA SER A 71 2.21 15.71 -11.34
C SER A 71 2.15 15.81 -12.87
N VAL A 72 2.63 16.92 -13.43
CA VAL A 72 2.67 17.14 -14.88
C VAL A 72 3.56 16.11 -15.57
N ALA A 73 4.73 15.79 -15.00
CA ALA A 73 5.62 14.77 -15.55
C ALA A 73 4.95 13.38 -15.56
N SER A 74 4.31 12.98 -14.46
CA SER A 74 3.58 11.72 -14.39
C SER A 74 2.40 11.67 -15.37
N PHE A 75 1.58 12.72 -15.47
CA PHE A 75 0.50 12.77 -16.45
C PHE A 75 1.00 12.78 -17.89
N SER A 76 2.11 13.48 -18.17
CA SER A 76 2.73 13.49 -19.50
C SER A 76 3.25 12.11 -19.87
N TYR A 77 3.85 11.38 -18.92
CA TYR A 77 4.29 10.00 -19.13
C TYR A 77 3.13 9.06 -19.46
N ILE A 78 2.02 9.16 -18.71
CA ILE A 78 0.80 8.39 -18.99
C ILE A 78 0.22 8.76 -20.36
N LEU A 79 0.14 10.05 -20.70
CA LEU A 79 -0.40 10.52 -21.98
C LEU A 79 0.43 10.01 -23.16
N VAL A 80 1.76 10.08 -23.08
CA VAL A 80 2.66 9.54 -24.12
C VAL A 80 2.47 8.03 -24.25
N GLY A 81 2.33 7.32 -23.13
CA GLY A 81 1.99 5.89 -23.13
C GLY A 81 0.66 5.59 -23.82
N ALA A 82 -0.39 6.38 -23.52
CA ALA A 82 -1.71 6.20 -24.11
C ALA A 82 -1.72 6.48 -25.61
N ILE A 83 -1.00 7.51 -26.07
CA ILE A 83 -0.86 7.81 -27.50
C ILE A 83 -0.14 6.67 -28.22
N ARG A 84 0.94 6.14 -27.64
CA ARG A 84 1.66 4.99 -28.22
C ARG A 84 0.80 3.75 -28.26
N PHE A 85 0.07 3.47 -27.18
CA PHE A 85 -0.84 2.34 -27.12
C PHE A 85 -1.96 2.44 -28.15
N ALA A 86 -2.56 3.63 -28.33
CA ALA A 86 -3.60 3.84 -29.33
C ALA A 86 -3.10 3.77 -30.78
N TRP A 87 -1.78 3.92 -31.00
CA TRP A 87 -1.16 3.85 -32.33
C TRP A 87 -0.71 2.44 -32.68
N ASP A 88 -0.28 1.66 -31.69
CA ASP A 88 0.16 0.29 -31.90
C ASP A 88 -1.05 -0.66 -31.91
N ASP A 89 -1.21 -1.46 -32.97
CA ASP A 89 -2.26 -2.49 -33.10
C ASP A 89 -2.00 -3.72 -32.20
N ARG A 90 -1.60 -3.53 -30.93
CA ARG A 90 -1.31 -4.63 -29.99
C ARG A 90 -2.61 -5.18 -29.37
N ASN A 91 -2.61 -6.47 -29.04
CA ASN A 91 -3.72 -7.23 -28.43
C ASN A 91 -3.95 -6.91 -26.93
N GLY A 92 -3.87 -5.65 -26.52
CA GLY A 92 -4.10 -5.24 -25.13
C GLY A 92 -5.43 -4.51 -24.97
N ASP A 93 -6.00 -4.57 -23.77
CA ASP A 93 -7.17 -3.77 -23.43
C ASP A 93 -6.78 -2.46 -22.72
N TRP A 94 -7.65 -1.45 -22.82
CA TRP A 94 -7.49 -0.20 -22.04
C TRP A 94 -7.46 -0.44 -20.53
N SER A 95 -8.10 -1.51 -20.04
CA SER A 95 -7.99 -1.89 -18.63
C SER A 95 -6.56 -2.24 -18.24
N ASP A 96 -5.83 -2.98 -19.06
CA ASP A 96 -4.44 -3.35 -18.79
C ASP A 96 -3.54 -2.12 -18.81
N PHE A 97 -3.79 -1.23 -19.78
CA PHE A 97 -3.13 0.07 -19.84
C PHE A 97 -3.27 0.82 -18.51
N PHE A 98 -4.50 0.97 -18.03
CA PHE A 98 -4.75 1.66 -16.76
C PHE A 98 -4.09 0.93 -15.60
N TYR A 99 -4.11 -0.41 -15.55
CA TYR A 99 -3.44 -1.16 -14.50
C TYR A 99 -1.93 -0.97 -14.49
N ILE A 100 -1.27 -0.98 -15.64
CA ILE A 100 0.19 -0.76 -15.75
C ILE A 100 0.55 0.65 -15.26
N TYR A 101 -0.17 1.67 -15.74
CA TYR A 101 0.13 3.07 -15.43
C TYR A 101 -0.48 3.60 -14.12
N LYS A 102 -1.26 2.79 -13.40
CA LYS A 102 -2.02 3.21 -12.19
C LYS A 102 -1.14 3.80 -11.09
N SER A 103 0.09 3.32 -10.90
CA SER A 103 1.02 3.86 -9.91
C SER A 103 1.50 5.28 -10.26
N PHE A 104 1.70 5.60 -11.54
CA PHE A 104 2.00 6.96 -12.00
C PHE A 104 0.79 7.87 -11.83
N PHE A 105 -0.42 7.37 -12.12
CA PHE A 105 -1.65 8.12 -11.91
C PHE A 105 -1.82 8.50 -10.43
N TYR A 106 -1.63 7.54 -9.53
CA TYR A 106 -1.65 7.80 -8.08
C TYR A 106 -0.58 8.80 -7.66
N LEU A 107 0.66 8.68 -8.14
CA LEU A 107 1.70 9.66 -7.87
C LEU A 107 1.30 11.07 -8.35
N ALA A 108 0.72 11.18 -9.54
CA ALA A 108 0.29 12.45 -10.12
C ALA A 108 -0.79 13.13 -9.25
N VAL A 109 -1.79 12.35 -8.84
CA VAL A 109 -2.91 12.84 -8.01
C VAL A 109 -2.47 13.17 -6.59
N LEU A 110 -1.66 12.32 -5.95
CA LEU A 110 -1.13 12.58 -4.60
C LEU A 110 -0.23 13.82 -4.57
N SER A 111 0.48 14.12 -5.65
CA SER A 111 1.29 15.34 -5.76
C SER A 111 0.43 16.62 -5.73
N LEU A 112 -0.74 16.58 -6.39
CA LEU A 112 -1.71 17.68 -6.42
C LEU A 112 -2.54 17.83 -5.16
N ASN A 113 -2.60 16.79 -4.32
CA ASN A 113 -3.34 16.79 -3.06
C ASN A 113 -2.97 18.04 -2.24
N ARG A 114 -3.94 18.88 -1.90
CA ARG A 114 -3.66 20.20 -1.29
C ARG A 114 -3.54 20.16 0.22
N GLY A 115 -3.90 19.03 0.81
CA GLY A 115 -3.99 18.84 2.24
C GLY A 115 -5.19 19.56 2.85
N GLY A 116 -5.42 19.29 4.14
CA GLY A 116 -6.55 19.83 4.89
C GLY A 116 -7.84 19.05 4.68
N GLY A 117 -8.78 19.23 5.62
CA GLY A 117 -10.09 18.55 5.63
C GLY A 117 -10.22 17.46 6.70
N ILE A 118 -9.09 16.90 7.16
CA ILE A 118 -9.08 15.89 8.23
C ILE A 118 -8.19 16.38 9.37
N SER A 119 -8.69 16.42 10.60
CA SER A 119 -7.91 16.73 11.79
C SER A 119 -7.12 15.50 12.25
N SER A 120 -6.04 15.69 13.04
CA SER A 120 -5.34 14.56 13.69
C SER A 120 -6.28 13.74 14.58
N HIS A 121 -7.26 14.39 15.24
CA HIS A 121 -8.31 13.68 15.98
C HIS A 121 -9.17 12.82 15.07
N GLY A 122 -9.63 13.36 13.94
CA GLY A 122 -10.39 12.64 12.92
C GLY A 122 -9.61 11.45 12.36
N LEU A 123 -8.34 11.66 12.00
CA LEU A 123 -7.46 10.59 11.50
C LEU A 123 -7.28 9.47 12.53
N ARG A 124 -7.17 9.82 13.82
CA ARG A 124 -7.15 8.83 14.91
C ARG A 124 -8.45 8.04 15.01
N ARG A 125 -9.61 8.68 14.83
CA ARG A 125 -10.91 7.99 14.81
C ARG A 125 -11.06 7.08 13.60
N VAL A 126 -10.53 7.49 12.44
CA VAL A 126 -10.45 6.64 11.25
C VAL A 126 -9.58 5.41 11.53
N LEU A 127 -8.39 5.59 12.14
CA LEU A 127 -7.54 4.48 12.55
C LEU A 127 -8.26 3.54 13.53
N ASP A 128 -8.96 4.08 14.54
CA ASP A 128 -9.73 3.29 15.51
C ASP A 128 -10.79 2.44 14.82
N CYS A 129 -11.53 3.03 13.88
CA CYS A 129 -12.55 2.36 13.09
C CYS A 129 -11.93 1.21 12.26
N VAL A 130 -10.85 1.50 11.51
CA VAL A 130 -10.17 0.49 10.67
C VAL A 130 -9.63 -0.66 11.53
N ILE A 131 -8.93 -0.36 12.62
CA ILE A 131 -8.40 -1.40 13.53
C ILE A 131 -9.53 -2.24 14.12
N ALA A 132 -10.62 -1.62 14.58
CA ALA A 132 -11.74 -2.35 15.18
C ALA A 132 -12.38 -3.31 14.18
N LEU A 133 -12.68 -2.85 12.97
CA LEU A 133 -13.28 -3.67 11.91
C LEU A 133 -12.35 -4.80 11.47
N MET A 134 -11.07 -4.50 11.24
CA MET A 134 -10.08 -5.51 10.84
C MET A 134 -9.85 -6.53 11.95
N ALA A 135 -9.68 -6.09 13.21
CA ALA A 135 -9.48 -7.00 14.33
C ALA A 135 -10.69 -7.93 14.52
N LEU A 136 -11.91 -7.41 14.41
CA LEU A 136 -13.13 -8.22 14.51
C LEU A 136 -13.20 -9.27 13.39
N LYS A 137 -13.01 -8.86 12.13
CA LYS A 137 -13.03 -9.79 10.99
C LYS A 137 -11.93 -10.83 11.11
N TYR A 138 -10.71 -10.43 11.45
CA TYR A 138 -9.56 -11.31 11.51
C TYR A 138 -9.66 -12.29 12.69
N PHE A 139 -10.20 -11.85 13.83
CA PHE A 139 -10.52 -12.72 14.95
C PHE A 139 -11.53 -13.79 14.54
N ALA A 140 -12.67 -13.38 13.99
CA ALA A 140 -13.71 -14.32 13.57
C ALA A 140 -13.17 -15.30 12.52
N ALA A 141 -12.54 -14.79 11.47
CA ALA A 141 -12.01 -15.59 10.38
C ALA A 141 -10.93 -16.58 10.84
N ARG A 142 -9.98 -16.17 11.70
CA ARG A 142 -8.89 -17.06 12.14
C ARG A 142 -9.30 -18.05 13.20
N LEU A 143 -10.07 -17.62 14.20
CA LEU A 143 -10.35 -18.42 15.38
C LEU A 143 -11.67 -19.18 15.31
N LEU A 144 -12.67 -18.66 14.58
CA LEU A 144 -13.98 -19.32 14.45
C LEU A 144 -14.08 -20.13 13.16
N PHE A 145 -13.41 -19.70 12.09
CA PHE A 145 -13.52 -20.32 10.76
C PHE A 145 -12.20 -20.86 10.19
N GLU A 146 -11.09 -20.78 10.95
CA GLU A 146 -9.77 -21.31 10.59
C GLU A 146 -9.21 -20.83 9.24
N ILE A 147 -9.61 -19.64 8.80
CA ILE A 147 -9.25 -19.11 7.48
C ILE A 147 -7.80 -18.65 7.50
N PRO A 148 -6.93 -19.14 6.61
CA PRO A 148 -5.50 -18.87 6.69
C PRO A 148 -5.12 -17.41 6.39
N ARG A 149 -5.90 -16.73 5.54
CA ARG A 149 -5.63 -15.35 5.08
C ARG A 149 -6.90 -14.50 5.10
N PRO A 150 -7.29 -13.98 6.27
CA PRO A 150 -8.46 -13.12 6.36
C PRO A 150 -8.20 -11.77 5.70
N GLY A 151 -9.22 -11.25 5.00
CA GLY A 151 -9.26 -9.87 4.51
C GLY A 151 -10.60 -9.24 4.84
N LEU A 152 -10.62 -7.93 5.09
CA LEU A 152 -11.83 -7.16 5.38
C LEU A 152 -12.39 -6.49 4.11
N PHE A 153 -11.57 -5.72 3.41
CA PHE A 153 -11.94 -4.96 2.22
C PHE A 153 -11.44 -5.61 0.93
N ALA A 154 -10.26 -6.24 0.97
CA ALA A 154 -9.71 -6.96 -0.17
C ALA A 154 -8.73 -8.04 0.31
N GLU A 155 -7.70 -8.35 -0.49
CA GLU A 155 -6.62 -9.23 -0.04
C GLU A 155 -5.83 -8.60 1.11
N ASN A 156 -5.54 -9.42 2.12
CA ASN A 156 -4.95 -9.05 3.39
C ASN A 156 -3.69 -8.17 3.25
N ASN A 157 -2.77 -8.52 2.37
CA ASN A 157 -1.51 -7.83 2.14
C ASN A 157 -1.67 -6.43 1.55
N PHE A 158 -2.76 -6.15 0.81
CA PHE A 158 -3.05 -4.81 0.30
C PHE A 158 -3.55 -3.88 1.40
N GLU A 159 -4.49 -4.35 2.21
CA GLU A 159 -5.18 -3.51 3.19
C GLU A 159 -4.38 -3.23 4.45
N LEU A 160 -3.40 -4.08 4.81
CA LEU A 160 -2.51 -3.85 5.97
C LEU A 160 -1.73 -2.54 5.89
N MET A 161 -1.45 -2.03 4.69
CA MET A 161 -0.81 -0.72 4.53
C MET A 161 -1.61 0.41 5.17
N LEU A 162 -2.95 0.29 5.22
CA LEU A 162 -3.83 1.31 5.77
C LEU A 162 -3.59 1.59 7.26
N PRO A 163 -3.77 0.64 8.20
CA PRO A 163 -3.49 0.90 9.60
C PRO A 163 -2.01 1.23 9.86
N LEU A 164 -1.09 0.66 9.08
CA LEU A 164 0.35 0.91 9.25
C LEU A 164 0.72 2.36 8.91
N PHE A 165 0.28 2.88 7.76
CA PHE A 165 0.57 4.25 7.36
C PHE A 165 -0.15 5.28 8.24
N LEU A 166 -1.41 5.03 8.61
CA LEU A 166 -2.15 5.92 9.53
C LEU A 166 -1.44 6.02 10.89
N ALA A 167 -1.01 4.90 11.46
CA ALA A 167 -0.25 4.88 12.71
C ALA A 167 1.12 5.57 12.58
N LEU A 168 1.80 5.39 11.45
CA LEU A 168 3.06 6.08 11.14
C LEU A 168 2.88 7.60 11.17
N LYS A 169 1.85 8.12 10.47
CA LYS A 169 1.54 9.56 10.41
C LYS A 169 1.26 10.13 11.80
N LEU A 170 0.33 9.52 12.53
CA LEU A 170 -0.06 9.98 13.86
C LEU A 170 1.14 10.02 14.82
N HIS A 171 2.01 9.01 14.79
CA HIS A 171 3.15 8.93 15.70
C HIS A 171 4.31 9.87 15.30
N LEU A 172 4.76 9.81 14.05
CA LEU A 172 5.99 10.51 13.62
C LEU A 172 5.79 11.96 13.24
N VAL A 173 4.59 12.36 12.81
CA VAL A 173 4.33 13.70 12.31
C VAL A 173 3.46 14.48 13.28
N ASP A 174 2.38 13.88 13.78
CA ASP A 174 1.46 14.56 14.70
C ASP A 174 1.90 14.45 16.17
N GLY A 175 2.88 13.59 16.46
CA GLY A 175 3.38 13.38 17.82
C GLY A 175 2.36 12.72 18.76
N VAL A 176 1.30 12.14 18.22
CA VAL A 176 0.23 11.48 18.98
C VAL A 176 0.70 10.13 19.48
N ASP A 177 0.54 9.87 20.78
CA ASP A 177 0.71 8.50 21.27
C ASP A 177 -0.45 7.62 20.82
N ILE A 178 -0.09 6.56 20.08
CA ILE A 178 -1.01 5.53 19.60
C ILE A 178 -1.62 4.77 20.80
N GLY A 179 -0.87 4.65 21.90
CA GLY A 179 -1.29 3.90 23.09
C GLY A 179 -1.18 2.39 22.89
N THR A 180 -0.97 1.66 23.99
CA THR A 180 -0.64 0.23 23.99
C THR A 180 -1.70 -0.64 23.34
N ILE A 181 -2.99 -0.40 23.61
CA ILE A 181 -4.09 -1.20 23.07
C ILE A 181 -4.09 -1.19 21.54
N ARG A 182 -3.97 -0.01 20.91
CA ARG A 182 -3.92 0.09 19.44
C ARG A 182 -2.70 -0.61 18.86
N LYS A 183 -1.53 -0.48 19.49
CA LYS A 183 -0.30 -1.17 19.06
C LYS A 183 -0.49 -2.69 19.09
N LEU A 184 -1.11 -3.21 20.16
CA LEU A 184 -1.43 -4.63 20.30
C LEU A 184 -2.47 -5.09 19.26
N CYS A 185 -3.51 -4.29 18.98
CA CYS A 185 -4.47 -4.63 17.94
C CYS A 185 -3.84 -4.65 16.54
N ILE A 186 -2.98 -3.68 16.20
CA ILE A 186 -2.23 -3.70 14.93
C ILE A 186 -1.34 -4.94 14.85
N ALA A 187 -0.62 -5.26 15.93
CA ALA A 187 0.20 -6.47 16.00
C ALA A 187 -0.66 -7.72 15.76
N PHE A 188 -1.79 -7.85 16.46
CA PHE A 188 -2.74 -8.94 16.27
C PHE A 188 -3.20 -9.05 14.82
N ILE A 189 -3.65 -7.96 14.20
CA ILE A 189 -4.11 -7.93 12.80
C ILE A 189 -2.99 -8.42 11.85
N VAL A 190 -1.76 -7.91 12.03
CA VAL A 190 -0.62 -8.31 11.19
C VAL A 190 -0.29 -9.80 11.36
N MET A 191 -0.27 -10.32 12.60
CA MET A 191 -0.01 -11.73 12.87
C MET A 191 -1.13 -12.63 12.32
N ALA A 192 -2.39 -12.26 12.59
CA ALA A 192 -3.57 -12.97 12.14
C ALA A 192 -3.69 -12.99 10.61
N SER A 193 -3.11 -12.00 9.91
CA SER A 193 -3.09 -11.96 8.45
C SER A 193 -2.29 -13.10 7.80
N GLY A 194 -1.25 -13.62 8.45
CA GLY A 194 -0.28 -14.54 7.82
C GLY A 194 0.55 -13.91 6.69
N SER A 195 0.59 -12.58 6.58
CA SER A 195 1.32 -11.84 5.55
C SER A 195 2.76 -11.54 5.96
N LEU A 196 3.72 -12.16 5.26
CA LEU A 196 5.16 -11.88 5.43
C LEU A 196 5.51 -10.42 5.14
N SER A 197 4.95 -9.82 4.08
CA SER A 197 5.21 -8.41 3.75
C SER A 197 4.58 -7.47 4.76
N GLY A 198 3.41 -7.84 5.30
CA GLY A 198 2.76 -7.13 6.41
C GLY A 198 3.62 -7.15 7.68
N ALA A 199 4.15 -8.32 8.05
CA ALA A 199 5.05 -8.47 9.20
C ALA A 199 6.36 -7.67 9.02
N ALA A 200 6.98 -7.76 7.85
CA ALA A 200 8.17 -6.98 7.53
C ALA A 200 7.89 -5.47 7.58
N SER A 201 6.74 -5.02 7.08
CA SER A 201 6.32 -3.61 7.15
C SER A 201 6.03 -3.15 8.58
N PHE A 202 5.42 -4.01 9.39
CA PHE A 202 5.17 -3.75 10.81
C PHE A 202 6.47 -3.66 11.62
N SER A 203 7.51 -4.43 11.25
CA SER A 203 8.82 -4.33 11.90
C SER A 203 9.41 -2.92 11.86
N ILE A 204 9.14 -2.16 10.78
CA ILE A 204 9.57 -0.76 10.66
C ILE A 204 8.87 0.11 11.72
N LEU A 205 7.56 -0.08 11.94
CA LEU A 205 6.81 0.63 12.98
C LEU A 205 7.27 0.24 14.38
N LEU A 206 7.51 -1.04 14.62
CA LEU A 206 8.05 -1.51 15.90
C LEU A 206 9.41 -0.87 16.19
N PHE A 207 10.31 -0.83 15.20
CA PHE A 207 11.60 -0.16 15.33
C PHE A 207 11.45 1.34 15.65
N ILE A 208 10.52 2.02 14.97
CA ILE A 208 10.21 3.43 15.25
C ILE A 208 9.71 3.62 16.68
N TRP A 209 8.73 2.82 17.12
CA TRP A 209 8.18 2.92 18.48
C TRP A 209 9.24 2.58 19.53
N ALA A 210 10.12 1.63 19.24
CA ALA A 210 11.22 1.22 20.10
C ALA A 210 12.38 2.23 20.15
N ARG A 211 12.47 3.18 19.21
CA ARG A 211 13.57 4.15 19.19
C ARG A 211 13.66 4.98 20.47
N ARG A 212 12.54 5.21 21.15
CA ARG A 212 12.45 5.96 22.41
C ARG A 212 12.44 5.08 23.66
N SER A 213 12.49 3.76 23.52
CA SER A 213 12.49 2.81 24.64
C SER A 213 13.90 2.35 25.00
N SER A 214 14.00 1.54 26.06
CA SER A 214 15.25 0.88 26.43
C SER A 214 15.82 0.03 25.30
N LEU A 215 17.14 -0.20 25.33
CA LEU A 215 17.85 -1.04 24.37
C LEU A 215 17.27 -2.46 24.30
N ALA A 216 16.83 -3.01 25.44
CA ALA A 216 16.20 -4.32 25.54
C ALA A 216 14.93 -4.41 24.66
N PHE A 217 14.04 -3.42 24.73
CA PHE A 217 12.81 -3.42 23.93
C PHE A 217 13.09 -3.31 22.41
N ARG A 218 14.16 -2.60 22.01
CA ARG A 218 14.61 -2.54 20.61
C ARG A 218 14.99 -3.92 20.08
N TYR A 219 15.81 -4.67 20.84
CA TYR A 219 16.19 -6.03 20.44
C TYR A 219 15.02 -7.01 20.51
N SER A 220 14.13 -6.89 21.49
CA SER A 220 12.89 -7.69 21.53
C SER A 220 12.01 -7.44 20.32
N ALA A 221 11.84 -6.18 19.89
CA ALA A 221 11.06 -5.84 18.70
C ALA A 221 11.64 -6.47 17.41
N ILE A 222 12.97 -6.42 17.25
CA ILE A 222 13.67 -7.07 16.14
C ILE A 222 13.48 -8.59 16.22
N PHE A 223 13.66 -9.18 17.40
CA PHE A 223 13.46 -10.61 17.63
C PHE A 223 12.03 -11.05 17.27
N PHE A 224 11.00 -10.33 17.72
CA PHE A 224 9.61 -10.67 17.39
C PHE A 224 9.29 -10.50 15.91
N ALA A 225 9.86 -9.49 15.23
CA ALA A 225 9.72 -9.35 13.79
C ALA A 225 10.35 -10.55 13.05
N SER A 226 11.57 -10.93 13.43
CA SER A 226 12.27 -12.09 12.86
C SER A 226 11.54 -13.39 13.17
N LEU A 227 11.03 -13.57 14.38
CA LEU A 227 10.24 -14.74 14.79
C LEU A 227 8.93 -14.83 14.01
N THR A 228 8.26 -13.70 13.78
CA THR A 228 7.05 -13.65 12.95
C THR A 228 7.34 -14.07 11.52
N ALA A 229 8.44 -13.55 10.94
CA ALA A 229 8.89 -13.95 9.62
C ALA A 229 9.22 -15.45 9.58
N LEU A 230 9.90 -15.97 10.60
CA LEU A 230 10.23 -17.39 10.72
C LEU A 230 8.99 -18.27 10.83
N ILE A 231 8.01 -17.92 11.67
CA ILE A 231 6.74 -18.66 11.81
C ILE A 231 5.98 -18.65 10.48
N ALA A 232 5.91 -17.50 9.81
CA ALA A 232 5.20 -17.40 8.53
C ALA A 232 5.92 -18.12 7.37
N VAL A 233 7.23 -18.37 7.50
CA VAL A 233 8.00 -19.25 6.60
C VAL A 233 7.78 -20.73 6.99
N GLY A 234 7.88 -21.07 8.27
CA GLY A 234 7.69 -22.43 8.79
C GLY A 234 6.28 -22.98 8.56
N SER A 235 5.25 -22.12 8.63
CA SER A 235 3.88 -22.53 8.29
C SER A 235 3.69 -22.83 6.80
N ARG A 236 4.70 -22.55 5.95
CA ARG A 236 4.67 -22.81 4.51
C ARG A 236 5.54 -24.00 4.12
N THR A 237 6.56 -24.34 4.89
CA THR A 237 7.46 -25.46 4.58
C THR A 237 6.76 -26.82 4.62
N GLU A 238 5.67 -26.98 5.37
CA GLU A 238 4.84 -28.19 5.31
C GLU A 238 4.04 -28.31 4.01
N ARG A 239 3.87 -27.22 3.24
CA ARG A 239 3.09 -27.19 1.98
C ARG A 239 3.93 -27.26 0.72
N TYR A 240 5.23 -27.04 0.78
CA TYR A 240 6.08 -26.93 -0.40
C TYR A 240 7.15 -28.03 -0.40
N SER A 241 7.07 -28.92 -1.39
CA SER A 241 8.03 -30.01 -1.63
C SER A 241 9.37 -29.50 -2.16
N SER A 242 9.39 -28.34 -2.83
CA SER A 242 10.60 -27.73 -3.39
C SER A 242 10.59 -26.20 -3.24
N ALA A 243 11.77 -25.57 -3.30
CA ALA A 243 11.89 -24.11 -3.29
C ALA A 243 11.24 -23.44 -4.52
N ASP A 244 11.16 -24.18 -5.64
CA ASP A 244 10.51 -23.73 -6.87
C ASP A 244 8.99 -23.64 -6.73
N ASP A 245 8.37 -24.31 -5.76
CA ASP A 245 6.92 -24.23 -5.54
C ASP A 245 6.47 -22.92 -4.89
N ILE A 246 7.41 -22.08 -4.44
CA ILE A 246 7.11 -20.77 -3.89
C ILE A 246 6.78 -19.80 -5.04
N ASP A 247 5.52 -19.37 -5.13
CA ASP A 247 5.02 -18.44 -6.18
C ASP A 247 5.99 -17.28 -6.49
N ARG A 248 6.59 -16.68 -5.46
CA ARG A 248 7.52 -15.54 -5.62
C ARG A 248 8.82 -15.90 -6.34
N VAL A 249 9.31 -17.12 -6.14
CA VAL A 249 10.48 -17.63 -6.86
C VAL A 249 10.11 -17.87 -8.32
N LYS A 250 8.93 -18.46 -8.58
CA LYS A 250 8.40 -18.62 -9.95
C LYS A 250 8.26 -17.28 -10.66
N PHE A 251 7.67 -16.26 -10.03
CA PHE A 251 7.54 -14.93 -10.63
C PHE A 251 8.90 -14.31 -10.96
N LEU A 252 9.90 -14.48 -10.09
CA LEU A 252 11.25 -13.99 -10.36
C LEU A 252 11.91 -14.76 -11.51
N GLN A 253 11.78 -16.09 -11.55
CA GLN A 253 12.32 -16.92 -12.63
C GLN A 253 11.71 -16.56 -13.98
N VAL A 254 10.38 -16.41 -14.03
CA VAL A 254 9.65 -15.96 -15.24
C VAL A 254 10.13 -14.57 -15.66
N PHE A 255 10.17 -13.60 -14.74
CA PHE A 255 10.67 -12.25 -15.04
C PHE A 255 12.10 -12.26 -15.59
N LEU A 256 13.00 -13.05 -14.97
CA LEU A 256 14.39 -13.15 -15.43
C LEU A 256 14.49 -13.81 -16.80
N ALA A 257 13.62 -14.78 -17.11
CA ALA A 257 13.56 -15.41 -18.42
C ALA A 257 13.07 -14.41 -19.50
N GLU A 258 12.03 -13.64 -19.21
CA GLU A 258 11.49 -12.62 -20.12
C GLU A 258 12.50 -11.49 -20.40
N MET A 259 13.26 -11.09 -19.37
CA MET A 259 14.28 -10.04 -19.52
C MET A 259 15.63 -10.58 -20.01
N ARG A 260 15.76 -11.89 -20.25
CA ARG A 260 17.03 -12.50 -20.68
C ARG A 260 17.27 -12.24 -22.16
N GLY A 261 18.41 -11.61 -22.44
CA GLY A 261 18.78 -11.26 -23.83
C GLY A 261 18.23 -9.91 -24.28
N GLU A 262 17.39 -9.27 -23.46
CA GLU A 262 16.94 -7.91 -23.68
C GLU A 262 18.09 -6.91 -23.61
N SER A 263 17.96 -5.82 -24.38
CA SER A 263 18.95 -4.76 -24.41
C SER A 263 19.04 -4.03 -23.05
N VAL A 264 20.19 -3.40 -22.77
CA VAL A 264 20.33 -2.52 -21.61
C VAL A 264 19.31 -1.38 -21.64
N GLY A 265 18.93 -0.92 -22.84
CA GLY A 265 17.88 0.08 -23.02
C GLY A 265 16.54 -0.40 -22.48
N THR A 266 16.14 -1.64 -22.78
CA THR A 266 14.91 -2.27 -22.27
C THR A 266 14.96 -2.39 -20.74
N TRP A 267 16.09 -2.80 -20.16
CA TRP A 267 16.25 -2.86 -18.70
C TRP A 267 16.09 -1.49 -18.02
N LEU A 268 16.57 -0.42 -18.63
CA LEU A 268 16.53 0.93 -18.07
C LEU A 268 15.17 1.62 -18.27
N LEU A 269 14.58 1.50 -19.46
CA LEU A 269 13.38 2.23 -19.87
C LEU A 269 12.09 1.41 -19.87
N GLY A 270 12.21 0.09 -19.73
CA GLY A 270 11.11 -0.86 -19.76
C GLY A 270 10.85 -1.37 -21.18
N ASN A 271 9.95 -2.33 -21.24
CA ASN A 271 9.39 -2.82 -22.49
C ASN A 271 8.49 -1.75 -23.15
N PRO A 272 8.20 -1.89 -24.45
CA PRO A 272 7.16 -1.11 -25.09
C PRO A 272 5.81 -1.19 -24.35
N THR A 273 4.95 -0.20 -24.58
CA THR A 273 3.68 -0.08 -23.86
C THR A 273 2.78 -1.30 -24.13
N ILE A 274 2.35 -1.96 -23.04
CA ILE A 274 1.52 -3.18 -23.06
C ILE A 274 2.18 -4.32 -23.86
N THR A 275 3.41 -4.67 -23.48
CA THR A 275 4.07 -5.88 -23.98
C THR A 275 3.53 -7.11 -23.25
N ALA A 276 2.98 -8.06 -24.01
CA ALA A 276 2.58 -9.36 -23.48
C ALA A 276 3.82 -10.17 -23.06
N LEU A 277 3.66 -11.01 -22.04
CA LEU A 277 4.64 -12.02 -21.68
C LEU A 277 4.64 -13.11 -22.76
N SER A 278 5.75 -13.86 -22.89
CA SER A 278 5.77 -14.99 -23.82
C SER A 278 4.74 -16.07 -23.45
N ASP A 279 4.30 -16.84 -24.45
CA ASP A 279 3.36 -17.96 -24.26
C ASP A 279 3.85 -18.95 -23.19
N VAL A 280 5.16 -19.22 -23.16
CA VAL A 280 5.78 -20.10 -22.17
C VAL A 280 5.59 -19.55 -20.76
N SER A 281 5.78 -18.24 -20.57
CA SER A 281 5.56 -17.57 -19.29
C SER A 281 4.08 -17.57 -18.89
N CYS A 282 3.17 -17.36 -19.84
CA CYS A 282 1.73 -17.42 -19.58
C CYS A 282 1.28 -18.83 -19.18
N ILE A 283 1.80 -19.88 -19.84
CA ILE A 283 1.55 -21.28 -19.46
C ILE A 283 2.08 -21.56 -18.04
N GLN A 284 3.30 -21.12 -17.73
CA GLN A 284 3.88 -21.29 -16.39
C GLN A 284 3.06 -20.59 -15.31
N LEU A 285 2.40 -19.48 -15.65
CA LEU A 285 1.58 -18.68 -14.74
C LEU A 285 0.07 -18.93 -14.88
N ALA A 286 -0.36 -19.98 -15.59
CA ALA A 286 -1.78 -20.27 -15.85
C ALA A 286 -2.61 -20.51 -14.58
N PHE A 287 -1.95 -20.84 -13.46
CA PHE A 287 -2.59 -20.92 -12.14
C PHE A 287 -3.11 -19.56 -11.60
N TYR A 288 -2.68 -18.45 -12.20
CA TYR A 288 -3.19 -17.08 -12.00
C TYR A 288 -4.04 -16.57 -13.18
N SER A 289 -4.61 -17.46 -14.00
CA SER A 289 -5.38 -17.11 -15.21
C SER A 289 -6.53 -16.11 -15.01
N ARG A 290 -7.06 -15.96 -13.78
CA ARG A 290 -8.05 -14.91 -13.46
C ARG A 290 -7.51 -13.47 -13.60
N LEU A 291 -6.19 -13.31 -13.66
CA LEU A 291 -5.50 -12.03 -13.85
C LEU A 291 -5.13 -11.77 -15.31
N PHE A 292 -5.51 -12.67 -16.23
CA PHE A 292 -5.25 -12.51 -17.66
C PHE A 292 -6.33 -11.58 -18.23
N SER A 293 -5.96 -10.68 -19.15
CA SER A 293 -6.91 -9.72 -19.71
C SER A 293 -7.95 -10.41 -20.59
N GLU A 294 -7.49 -11.38 -21.39
CA GLU A 294 -8.28 -12.11 -22.36
C GLU A 294 -8.09 -13.61 -22.13
N PHE A 295 -8.83 -14.15 -21.18
CA PHE A 295 -8.83 -15.57 -20.82
C PHE A 295 -9.08 -16.53 -22.02
N GLY A 296 -9.53 -16.00 -23.17
CA GLY A 296 -9.78 -16.76 -24.41
C GLY A 296 -8.59 -16.88 -25.36
N GLU A 297 -7.65 -15.93 -25.38
CA GLU A 297 -6.51 -15.95 -26.32
C GLU A 297 -5.20 -16.44 -25.69
N GLY A 298 -5.17 -16.60 -24.37
CA GLY A 298 -3.99 -17.08 -23.63
C GLY A 298 -2.93 -16.01 -23.38
N ASN A 299 -3.15 -14.79 -23.88
CA ASN A 299 -2.28 -13.64 -23.63
C ASN A 299 -2.30 -13.24 -22.15
N CYS A 300 -1.13 -12.94 -21.61
CA CYS A 300 -0.99 -12.46 -20.25
C CYS A 300 0.03 -11.32 -20.16
N PHE A 301 -0.26 -10.35 -19.31
CA PHE A 301 0.58 -9.16 -19.12
C PHE A 301 1.31 -9.20 -17.79
N SER A 302 2.21 -8.24 -17.60
CA SER A 302 3.04 -8.11 -16.39
C SER A 302 2.24 -8.21 -15.10
N VAL A 303 0.97 -7.79 -15.08
CA VAL A 303 0.03 -7.83 -13.94
C VAL A 303 0.08 -9.18 -13.20
N VAL A 304 0.22 -10.28 -13.94
CA VAL A 304 0.26 -11.66 -13.43
C VAL A 304 1.47 -11.95 -12.52
N LEU A 305 2.60 -11.24 -12.70
CA LEU A 305 3.81 -11.41 -11.88
C LEU A 305 3.58 -11.08 -10.39
N HIS A 306 2.46 -10.43 -10.05
CA HIS A 306 1.98 -10.09 -8.69
C HIS A 306 2.88 -9.14 -7.86
N SER A 307 4.19 -9.19 -8.04
CA SER A 307 5.21 -8.31 -7.46
C SER A 307 5.20 -6.95 -8.17
N PHE A 308 5.00 -5.87 -7.42
CA PHE A 308 5.07 -4.51 -7.97
C PHE A 308 6.45 -4.20 -8.55
N VAL A 309 7.53 -4.61 -7.87
CA VAL A 309 8.89 -4.27 -8.30
C VAL A 309 9.20 -4.91 -9.65
N LEU A 310 8.88 -6.20 -9.82
CA LEU A 310 9.12 -6.91 -11.08
C LEU A 310 8.32 -6.28 -12.22
N ARG A 311 7.04 -5.98 -11.98
CA ARG A 311 6.17 -5.33 -12.97
C ARG A 311 6.65 -3.94 -13.35
N ALA A 312 6.98 -3.10 -12.38
CA ALA A 312 7.47 -1.75 -12.64
C ALA A 312 8.76 -1.77 -13.46
N VAL A 313 9.66 -2.73 -13.22
CA VAL A 313 10.87 -2.88 -14.04
C VAL A 313 10.55 -3.42 -15.43
N PHE A 314 9.65 -4.40 -15.54
CA PHE A 314 9.25 -4.95 -16.84
C PHE A 314 8.58 -3.89 -17.71
N ASP A 315 7.62 -3.13 -17.17
CA ASP A 315 6.80 -2.18 -17.94
C ASP A 315 7.47 -0.81 -18.11
N HIS A 316 8.24 -0.34 -17.12
CA HIS A 316 8.75 1.03 -17.06
C HIS A 316 10.26 1.11 -16.85
N GLY A 317 10.93 -0.03 -16.74
CA GLY A 317 12.37 -0.11 -16.49
C GLY A 317 12.78 0.31 -15.09
N LEU A 318 14.07 0.20 -14.83
CA LEU A 318 14.67 0.67 -13.59
C LEU A 318 14.45 2.18 -13.38
N ILE A 319 14.46 2.98 -14.46
CA ILE A 319 14.23 4.43 -14.37
C ILE A 319 12.79 4.71 -13.95
N GLY A 320 11.80 4.04 -14.52
CA GLY A 320 10.40 4.20 -14.13
C GLY A 320 10.16 3.84 -12.66
N LEU A 321 10.73 2.73 -12.19
CA LEU A 321 10.69 2.36 -10.78
C LEU A 321 11.34 3.42 -9.88
N MET A 322 12.50 3.95 -10.27
CA MET A 322 13.17 5.02 -9.51
C MET A 322 12.35 6.31 -9.48
N VAL A 323 11.71 6.69 -10.58
CA VAL A 323 10.80 7.86 -10.63
C VAL A 323 9.63 7.66 -9.67
N LEU A 324 9.03 6.47 -9.62
CA LEU A 324 7.92 6.17 -8.70
C LEU A 324 8.37 6.27 -7.24
N LEU A 325 9.49 5.64 -6.87
CA LEU A 325 9.99 5.64 -5.48
C LEU A 325 10.50 7.02 -5.05
N LEU A 326 11.30 7.69 -5.89
CA LEU A 326 11.83 9.02 -5.60
C LEU A 326 10.72 10.08 -5.61
N GLY A 327 9.81 10.02 -6.58
CA GLY A 327 8.65 10.89 -6.64
C GLY A 327 7.81 10.77 -5.37
N MET A 328 7.53 9.53 -4.93
CA MET A 328 6.80 9.29 -3.70
C MET A 328 7.56 9.77 -2.46
N TYR A 329 8.88 9.63 -2.43
CA TYR A 329 9.72 10.17 -1.35
C TYR A 329 9.60 11.70 -1.27
N VAL A 330 9.74 12.38 -2.41
CA VAL A 330 9.67 13.84 -2.50
C VAL A 330 8.29 14.33 -2.08
N VAL A 331 7.22 13.74 -2.62
CA VAL A 331 5.83 14.07 -2.24
C VAL A 331 5.64 13.90 -0.73
N SER A 332 6.03 12.75 -0.18
CA SER A 332 5.90 12.47 1.26
C SER A 332 6.70 13.45 2.11
N TYR A 333 7.93 13.77 1.71
CA TYR A 333 8.79 14.71 2.45
C TYR A 333 8.19 16.12 2.47
N TYR A 334 7.72 16.63 1.33
CA TYR A 334 7.14 17.97 1.26
C TYR A 334 5.79 18.06 2.01
N LYS A 335 4.97 17.02 1.97
CA LYS A 335 3.66 16.99 2.65
C LYS A 335 3.79 16.78 4.16
N LEU A 336 4.70 15.90 4.59
CA LEU A 336 4.81 15.50 6.00
C LEU A 336 5.88 16.27 6.77
N ARG A 337 6.80 16.95 6.07
CA ARG A 337 7.95 17.67 6.66
C ARG A 337 8.80 16.80 7.60
N SER A 338 8.77 15.48 7.41
CA SER A 338 9.52 14.51 8.21
C SER A 338 10.27 13.55 7.30
N ARG A 339 11.61 13.65 7.29
CA ARG A 339 12.49 12.75 6.52
C ARG A 339 12.29 11.30 6.94
N LEU A 340 12.20 11.06 8.25
CA LEU A 340 12.01 9.72 8.79
C LEU A 340 10.69 9.11 8.31
N ALA A 341 9.58 9.87 8.36
CA ALA A 341 8.30 9.38 7.88
C ALA A 341 8.34 9.07 6.37
N ALA A 342 8.92 9.95 5.55
CA ALA A 342 9.06 9.73 4.11
C ALA A 342 9.89 8.46 3.79
N ILE A 343 11.04 8.30 4.45
CA ILE A 343 11.88 7.11 4.30
C ILE A 343 11.13 5.84 4.72
N SER A 344 10.41 5.86 5.84
CA SER A 344 9.63 4.72 6.31
C SER A 344 8.50 4.35 5.37
N ILE A 345 7.84 5.33 4.72
CA ILE A 345 6.85 5.07 3.66
C ILE A 345 7.51 4.29 2.51
N ILE A 346 8.66 4.74 2.03
CA ILE A 346 9.39 4.06 0.95
C ILE A 346 9.79 2.64 1.33
N PHE A 347 10.31 2.42 2.53
CA PHE A 347 10.65 1.06 2.96
C PHE A 347 9.43 0.15 3.05
N ILE A 348 8.31 0.62 3.59
CA ILE A 348 7.05 -0.14 3.61
C ILE A 348 6.58 -0.46 2.19
N LEU A 349 6.71 0.50 1.26
CA LEU A 349 6.36 0.29 -0.15
C LEU A 349 7.25 -0.73 -0.85
N ILE A 350 8.55 -0.72 -0.61
CA ILE A 350 9.47 -1.71 -1.18
C ILE A 350 9.16 -3.10 -0.59
N LEU A 351 9.02 -3.21 0.73
CA LEU A 351 8.73 -4.50 1.39
C LEU A 351 7.39 -5.10 0.96
N ASN A 352 6.35 -4.28 0.79
CA ASN A 352 5.10 -4.75 0.18
C ASN A 352 5.27 -5.03 -1.32
N GLY A 353 6.06 -4.22 -2.02
CA GLY A 353 6.27 -4.29 -3.47
C GLY A 353 6.95 -5.57 -3.93
N LEU A 354 7.78 -6.17 -3.07
CA LEU A 354 8.40 -7.48 -3.31
C LEU A 354 7.41 -8.65 -3.24
N SER A 355 6.22 -8.45 -2.67
CA SER A 355 5.19 -9.49 -2.57
C SER A 355 3.97 -9.21 -3.43
N VAL A 356 3.53 -7.96 -3.47
CA VAL A 356 2.24 -7.54 -3.98
C VAL A 356 2.34 -6.18 -4.66
N SER A 357 1.21 -5.73 -5.22
CA SER A 357 1.06 -4.50 -5.99
C SER A 357 1.43 -3.19 -5.32
N SER A 358 1.68 -3.12 -4.00
CA SER A 358 2.25 -1.94 -3.31
C SER A 358 1.67 -0.60 -3.80
N MET A 359 2.41 0.20 -4.56
CA MET A 359 1.96 1.50 -5.08
C MET A 359 0.78 1.41 -6.05
N ASN A 360 0.52 0.25 -6.65
CA ASN A 360 -0.67 0.02 -7.48
C ASN A 360 -1.94 -0.30 -6.66
N SER A 361 -1.80 -0.46 -5.34
CA SER A 361 -2.93 -0.76 -4.46
C SER A 361 -3.78 0.48 -4.19
N THR A 362 -5.09 0.32 -4.33
CA THR A 362 -6.08 1.32 -3.90
C THR A 362 -5.96 1.66 -2.41
N PHE A 363 -5.59 0.69 -1.56
CA PHE A 363 -5.39 0.93 -0.14
C PHE A 363 -4.16 1.78 0.14
N PHE A 364 -3.09 1.63 -0.64
CA PHE A 364 -1.95 2.55 -0.57
C PHE A 364 -2.39 3.97 -0.92
N PHE A 365 -3.07 4.15 -2.06
CA PHE A 365 -3.50 5.46 -2.51
C PHE A 365 -4.44 6.13 -1.51
N PHE A 366 -5.44 5.41 -1.02
CA PHE A 366 -6.36 5.88 0.01
C PHE A 366 -5.63 6.28 1.30
N SER A 367 -4.69 5.46 1.77
CA SER A 367 -3.90 5.76 2.97
C SER A 367 -3.09 7.04 2.82
N MET A 368 -2.37 7.19 1.71
CA MET A 368 -1.59 8.39 1.42
C MET A 368 -2.48 9.61 1.30
N LEU A 369 -3.64 9.46 0.65
CA LEU A 369 -4.61 10.52 0.50
C LEU A 369 -5.11 11.01 1.86
N LEU A 370 -5.50 10.12 2.77
CA LEU A 370 -5.91 10.47 4.14
C LEU A 370 -4.79 11.18 4.90
N ILE A 371 -3.57 10.66 4.81
CA ILE A 371 -2.41 11.18 5.51
C ILE A 371 -2.03 12.58 5.02
N PHE A 372 -2.04 12.82 3.71
CA PHE A 372 -1.74 14.14 3.14
C PHE A 372 -2.90 15.12 3.31
N SER A 373 -4.14 14.63 3.35
CA SER A 373 -5.33 15.43 3.67
C SER A 373 -5.40 15.81 5.15
N SER A 374 -4.70 15.10 6.03
CA SER A 374 -4.69 15.43 7.45
C SER A 374 -3.86 16.69 7.73
N SER A 375 -4.46 17.67 8.41
CA SER A 375 -3.71 18.79 8.97
C SER A 375 -2.87 18.25 10.13
N GLY A 376 -1.55 18.35 10.02
CA GLY A 376 -0.71 18.19 11.21
C GLY A 376 -1.00 19.35 12.15
N GLU A 377 -1.48 19.05 13.35
CA GLU A 377 -1.24 19.96 14.48
C GLU A 377 0.28 19.95 14.67
N VAL A 378 0.98 20.87 14.00
CA VAL A 378 2.39 21.11 14.26
C VAL A 378 2.45 21.43 15.74
N SER A 379 2.87 20.43 16.52
CA SER A 379 2.97 20.53 17.96
C SER A 379 3.94 21.66 18.28
N SER A 380 3.38 22.84 18.51
CA SER A 380 4.01 24.02 19.13
C SER A 380 4.68 23.65 20.46
N VAL A 381 4.38 22.47 21.00
CA VAL A 381 5.02 21.85 22.17
C VAL A 381 6.53 21.56 21.98
N LEU A 382 7.01 21.27 20.76
CA LEU A 382 8.46 21.11 20.52
C LEU A 382 9.18 22.46 20.40
N SER A 383 8.49 23.54 20.01
CA SER A 383 9.02 24.90 20.09
C SER A 383 9.07 25.41 21.54
N ALA A 384 8.14 24.97 22.41
CA ALA A 384 8.12 25.39 23.81
C ALA A 384 9.19 24.68 24.66
N ASN A 385 9.54 23.43 24.35
CA ASN A 385 10.55 22.67 25.09
C ASN A 385 11.97 22.74 24.52
N GLY A 386 12.14 23.18 23.26
CA GLY A 386 13.46 23.39 22.64
C GLY A 386 14.18 24.67 23.10
N VAL A 387 13.44 25.67 23.59
CA VAL A 387 14.01 26.96 24.03
C VAL A 387 14.47 26.95 25.50
N ARG A 388 14.09 25.95 26.30
CA ARG A 388 14.46 25.86 27.74
C ARG A 388 15.74 25.06 28.05
N ARG A 389 16.48 24.55 27.06
CA ARG A 389 17.69 23.72 27.31
C ARG A 389 19.02 24.27 26.80
N LEU A 390 19.08 25.54 26.37
CA LEU A 390 20.35 26.21 26.04
C LEU A 390 20.71 27.35 27.01
N GLY A 391 20.12 27.35 28.21
CA GLY A 391 20.36 28.39 29.22
C GLY A 391 20.42 27.85 30.64
N SER A 392 21.20 26.81 30.90
CA SER A 392 21.78 26.54 32.23
C SER A 392 22.71 25.33 32.21
N ARG A 393 23.98 25.62 32.50
CA ARG A 393 25.13 24.73 32.77
C ARG A 393 25.96 24.29 31.57
#